data_AF-A0A512TSD0-F1
#
_entry.id   AF-A0A512TSD0-F1
#
_cell.length_a   1.000
_cell.length_b   1.000
_cell.length_c   1.000
_cell.angle_alpha   90.00
_cell.angle_beta   90.00
_cell.angle_gamma   90.00
#
_symmetry.space_group_name_H-M   'P 1'
#
loop_
_entity.id
_entity.type
_entity.pdbx_description
1 polymer ?
#
loop_
_entity_poly.entity_id
_entity_poly.type
_entity_poly.pdbx_seq_one_letter_code
_entity_poly.pdbx_strand_id
1 'polypeptide(L)'
;MYKQNKKEEFIPGIIAVIHTFGRDLKWNPHVHMMVTEGGKGKLTTWRNFKYFSYEALRKRWQKILLDEIIKREGNKDSFRRLKNKIYKNNKDGFYVHAKNEIKSAKIAAKYIGRYVGRPAIAESRIIAYDGESVTFKYKRHEDNKEIIEKVPVFEFIKKVIIHIPDKNFKMVRYFGLYSRRCKDKDQFIKMIDKKIVQIKKSIEKWEYRILASFGVDPCKCSKCGGKMRFNDIVYPRYGSMREYFKDKFISEGKEKLENILEIYAVAKGVLYGKIKPTTT
;
A
#
# COMPACT_ATOMS: atom_id res chain seq x y z
N MET A 1 26.01 21.21 -5.75
CA MET A 1 24.76 20.77 -5.08
C MET A 1 24.89 20.56 -3.57
N TYR A 2 25.89 19.82 -3.07
CA TYR A 2 26.03 19.53 -1.63
C TYR A 2 26.03 20.77 -0.71
N LYS A 3 26.77 21.83 -1.07
CA LYS A 3 26.84 23.08 -0.28
C LYS A 3 25.51 23.85 -0.22
N GLN A 4 24.75 23.93 -1.32
CA GLN A 4 23.42 24.59 -1.34
C GLN A 4 22.34 23.75 -0.63
N ASN A 5 22.44 22.41 -0.68
CA ASN A 5 21.50 21.53 0.00
C ASN A 5 21.62 21.57 1.53
N LYS A 6 22.74 22.04 2.09
CA LYS A 6 22.89 22.20 3.55
C LYS A 6 22.01 23.31 4.13
N LYS A 7 21.71 24.38 3.37
CA LYS A 7 20.85 25.47 3.84
C LYS A 7 19.37 25.20 3.56
N GLU A 8 19.07 24.71 2.35
CA GLU A 8 17.69 24.49 1.90
C GLU A 8 17.12 23.11 2.30
N GLU A 9 17.97 22.09 2.46
CA GLU A 9 17.54 20.69 2.71
C GLU A 9 16.43 20.24 1.76
N PHE A 10 16.68 20.31 0.45
CA PHE A 10 15.68 19.98 -0.57
C PHE A 10 15.13 18.55 -0.39
N ILE A 11 13.81 18.46 -0.22
CA ILE A 11 13.07 17.22 -0.01
C ILE A 11 12.34 16.85 -1.31
N PRO A 12 12.71 15.75 -1.99
CA PRO A 12 11.94 15.23 -3.12
C PRO A 12 10.71 14.45 -2.66
N GLY A 13 9.73 14.24 -3.55
CA GLY A 13 8.69 13.25 -3.38
C GLY A 13 9.14 11.90 -3.91
N ILE A 14 9.01 10.83 -3.11
CA ILE A 14 9.43 9.48 -3.51
C ILE A 14 8.31 8.47 -3.22
N ILE A 15 8.03 7.60 -4.18
CA ILE A 15 7.20 6.40 -4.03
C ILE A 15 8.08 5.20 -4.37
N ALA A 16 8.23 4.27 -3.42
CA ALA A 16 9.04 3.07 -3.61
C ALA A 16 8.16 1.82 -3.46
N VAL A 17 8.35 0.86 -4.36
CA VAL A 17 7.72 -0.46 -4.33
C VAL A 17 8.81 -1.50 -4.36
N ILE A 18 8.85 -2.39 -3.36
CA ILE A 18 9.79 -3.51 -3.31
C ILE A 18 9.17 -4.74 -3.95
N HIS A 19 9.95 -5.46 -4.76
CA HIS A 19 9.64 -6.77 -5.30
C HIS A 19 10.77 -7.75 -4.98
N THR A 20 10.44 -9.03 -4.86
CA THR A 20 11.38 -10.09 -4.47
C THR A 20 11.60 -11.14 -5.56
N PHE A 21 10.92 -11.01 -6.69
CA PHE A 21 10.88 -12.03 -7.76
C PHE A 21 11.33 -11.49 -9.12
N GLY A 22 12.02 -12.33 -9.86
CA GLY A 22 12.28 -12.14 -11.29
C GLY A 22 11.11 -12.60 -12.17
N ARG A 23 11.29 -12.50 -13.50
CA ARG A 23 10.32 -13.07 -14.45
C ARG A 23 10.25 -14.60 -14.33
N ASP A 24 11.34 -15.25 -13.91
CA ASP A 24 11.51 -16.69 -13.72
C ASP A 24 11.21 -17.15 -12.28
N LEU A 25 10.62 -16.30 -11.43
CA LEU A 25 10.31 -16.58 -10.01
C LEU A 25 11.53 -16.92 -9.15
N LYS A 26 12.73 -16.55 -9.57
CA LYS A 26 13.90 -16.62 -8.69
C LYS A 26 13.91 -15.45 -7.72
N TRP A 27 14.58 -15.67 -6.58
CA TRP A 27 14.89 -14.62 -5.62
C TRP A 27 15.70 -13.50 -6.27
N ASN A 28 15.04 -12.36 -6.47
CA ASN A 28 15.61 -11.19 -7.11
C ASN A 28 15.03 -9.91 -6.46
N PRO A 29 15.48 -9.56 -5.25
CA PRO A 29 14.99 -8.37 -4.55
C PRO A 29 15.41 -7.09 -5.26
N HIS A 30 14.44 -6.28 -5.66
CA HIS A 30 14.67 -5.00 -6.31
C HIS A 30 13.59 -3.98 -5.93
N VAL A 31 13.89 -2.69 -6.14
CA VAL A 31 12.99 -1.60 -5.78
C VAL A 31 12.67 -0.77 -7.02
N HIS A 32 11.38 -0.64 -7.31
CA HIS A 32 10.86 0.33 -8.26
C HIS A 32 10.61 1.64 -7.55
N MET A 33 11.21 2.72 -8.04
CA MET A 33 11.09 4.05 -7.44
C MET A 33 10.61 5.07 -8.45
N MET A 34 9.63 5.88 -8.05
CA MET A 34 9.34 7.15 -8.70
C MET A 34 9.84 8.26 -7.79
N VAL A 35 10.56 9.20 -8.37
CA VAL A 35 11.16 10.34 -7.68
C VAL A 35 10.78 11.59 -8.45
N THR A 36 10.42 12.67 -7.74
CA THR A 36 10.20 13.97 -8.38
C THR A 36 11.49 14.52 -8.95
N GLU A 37 11.45 15.15 -10.11
CA GLU A 37 12.59 15.85 -10.74
C GLU A 37 12.88 17.21 -10.07
N GLY A 38 12.73 17.25 -8.75
CA GLY A 38 12.80 18.45 -7.96
C GLY A 38 12.48 18.18 -6.50
N GLY A 39 12.63 19.21 -5.69
CA GLY A 39 12.29 19.14 -4.27
C GLY A 39 11.95 20.51 -3.70
N LYS A 40 11.25 20.48 -2.57
CA LYS A 40 10.95 21.66 -1.74
C LYS A 40 12.12 21.89 -0.77
N GLY A 41 12.60 23.12 -0.68
CA GLY A 41 13.55 23.53 0.35
C GLY A 41 12.83 24.19 1.53
N LYS A 42 13.59 24.53 2.58
CA LYS A 42 13.10 25.29 3.74
C LYS A 42 12.60 26.68 3.35
N LEU A 43 13.29 27.33 2.42
CA LEU A 43 12.95 28.67 1.94
C LEU A 43 12.42 28.61 0.51
N THR A 44 13.03 27.77 -0.33
CA THR A 44 12.66 27.64 -1.74
C THR A 44 11.43 26.74 -1.91
N THR A 45 10.32 27.29 -2.40
CA THR A 45 9.07 26.57 -2.70
C THR A 45 9.30 25.34 -3.57
N TRP A 46 10.05 25.47 -4.66
CA TRP A 46 10.39 24.36 -5.53
C TRP A 46 11.68 24.61 -6.29
N ARG A 47 12.51 23.58 -6.42
CA ARG A 47 13.67 23.57 -7.29
C ARG A 47 13.66 22.34 -8.17
N ASN A 48 13.79 22.54 -9.48
CA ASN A 48 13.96 21.45 -10.44
C ASN A 48 15.42 20.94 -10.46
N PHE A 49 15.58 19.62 -10.55
CA PHE A 49 16.85 18.93 -10.65
C PHE A 49 16.93 18.19 -11.99
N LYS A 50 17.51 18.84 -13.00
CA LYS A 50 17.63 18.29 -14.36
C LYS A 50 18.66 17.17 -14.52
N TYR A 51 19.61 17.06 -13.59
CA TYR A 51 20.70 16.10 -13.66
C TYR A 51 20.74 15.20 -12.43
N PHE A 52 20.89 13.90 -12.69
CA PHE A 52 21.04 12.88 -11.68
C PHE A 52 22.19 11.96 -12.07
N SER A 53 23.27 11.95 -11.27
CA SER A 53 24.43 11.08 -11.54
C SER A 53 24.08 9.63 -11.20
N TYR A 54 23.87 8.82 -12.25
CA TYR A 54 23.59 7.40 -12.08
C TYR A 54 24.76 6.64 -11.48
N GLU A 55 25.98 6.93 -11.91
CA GLU A 55 27.17 6.30 -11.35
C GLU A 55 27.28 6.54 -9.83
N ALA A 56 27.08 7.79 -9.40
CA ALA A 56 27.10 8.13 -7.97
C ALA A 56 25.96 7.41 -7.23
N LEU A 57 24.76 7.29 -7.82
CA LEU A 57 23.66 6.57 -7.19
C LEU A 57 23.95 5.08 -7.08
N ARG A 58 24.49 4.43 -8.11
CA ARG A 58 24.84 3.00 -8.10
C ARG A 58 25.84 2.68 -6.99
N LYS A 59 26.90 3.49 -6.88
CA LYS A 59 27.93 3.36 -5.85
C LYS A 59 27.38 3.66 -4.45
N ARG A 60 26.58 4.72 -4.29
CA ARG A 60 25.94 5.05 -3.00
C ARG A 60 24.93 4.00 -2.57
N TRP A 61 24.13 3.48 -3.50
CA TRP A 61 23.16 2.43 -3.23
C TRP A 61 23.84 1.17 -2.72
N GLN A 62 24.89 0.71 -3.44
CA GLN A 62 25.71 -0.41 -2.99
C GLN A 62 26.28 -0.19 -1.60
N LYS A 63 26.87 0.98 -1.34
CA LYS A 63 27.49 1.27 -0.05
C LYS A 63 26.49 1.29 1.09
N ILE A 64 25.44 2.11 0.98
CA ILE A 64 24.44 2.29 2.03
C ILE A 64 23.73 0.96 2.30
N LEU A 65 23.33 0.22 1.26
CA LEU A 65 22.65 -1.06 1.46
C LEU A 65 23.52 -2.06 2.21
N LEU A 66 24.79 -2.24 1.80
CA LEU A 66 25.70 -3.17 2.46
C LEU A 66 26.04 -2.74 3.90
N ASP A 67 26.15 -1.45 4.15
CA ASP A 67 26.41 -0.92 5.49
C ASP A 67 25.18 -1.12 6.42
N GLU A 68 23.96 -0.90 5.94
CA GLU A 68 22.73 -1.15 6.72
C GLU A 68 22.52 -2.64 7.01
N ILE A 69 22.85 -3.53 6.07
CA ILE A 69 22.81 -4.98 6.32
C ILE A 69 23.81 -5.36 7.41
N ILE A 70 25.03 -4.81 7.41
CA ILE A 70 26.02 -5.07 8.48
C ILE A 70 25.52 -4.60 9.83
N LYS A 71 24.95 -3.39 9.90
CA LYS A 71 24.41 -2.86 11.15
C LYS A 71 23.32 -3.75 11.73
N ARG A 72 22.52 -4.38 10.87
CA ARG A 72 21.41 -5.26 11.28
C ARG A 72 21.87 -6.67 11.66
N GLU A 73 22.71 -7.29 10.84
CA GLU A 73 23.10 -8.71 10.99
C GLU A 73 24.35 -8.92 11.87
N GLY A 74 25.03 -7.82 12.21
CA GLY A 74 26.29 -7.82 12.93
C GLY A 74 27.51 -7.94 12.01
N ASN A 75 28.63 -7.38 12.43
CA ASN A 75 29.88 -7.36 11.65
C ASN A 75 30.65 -8.68 11.76
N LYS A 76 30.06 -9.77 11.26
CA LYS A 76 30.69 -11.11 11.24
C LYS A 76 31.75 -11.21 10.14
N ASP A 77 32.81 -11.97 10.38
CA ASP A 77 33.90 -12.15 9.40
C ASP A 77 33.45 -12.78 8.07
N SER A 78 32.47 -13.69 8.12
CA SER A 78 31.83 -14.24 6.92
C SER A 78 31.19 -13.14 6.06
N PHE A 79 30.50 -12.19 6.69
CA PHE A 79 29.86 -11.08 5.99
C PHE A 79 30.89 -10.08 5.45
N ARG A 80 31.96 -9.78 6.21
CA ARG A 80 33.05 -8.92 5.74
C ARG A 80 33.70 -9.47 4.46
N ARG A 81 33.96 -10.79 4.42
CA ARG A 81 34.45 -11.49 3.22
C ARG A 81 33.47 -11.39 2.05
N LEU A 82 32.18 -11.61 2.31
CA LEU A 82 31.13 -11.48 1.29
C LEU A 82 31.03 -10.05 0.74
N LYS A 83 31.02 -9.03 1.60
CA LYS A 83 31.02 -7.61 1.23
C LYS A 83 32.20 -7.28 0.33
N ASN A 84 33.41 -7.69 0.69
CA ASN A 84 34.60 -7.47 -0.12
C ASN A 84 34.48 -8.14 -1.51
N LYS A 85 33.95 -9.37 -1.56
CA LYS A 85 33.67 -10.07 -2.83
C LYS A 85 32.64 -9.32 -3.67
N ILE A 86 31.58 -8.79 -3.06
CA ILE A 86 30.55 -8.00 -3.75
C ILE A 86 31.15 -6.73 -4.35
N TYR A 87 31.98 -5.98 -3.60
CA TYR A 87 32.66 -4.79 -4.12
C TYR A 87 33.63 -5.14 -5.26
N LYS A 88 34.39 -6.24 -5.14
CA LYS A 88 35.30 -6.72 -6.18
C LYS A 88 34.56 -7.04 -7.48
N ASN A 89 33.40 -7.68 -7.38
CA ASN A 89 32.60 -8.12 -8.53
C ASN A 89 31.72 -7.01 -9.12
N ASN A 90 31.41 -5.96 -8.34
CA ASN A 90 30.52 -4.88 -8.74
C ASN A 90 31.21 -3.53 -8.54
N LYS A 91 32.30 -3.30 -9.29
CA LYS A 91 33.12 -2.07 -9.18
C LYS A 91 32.34 -0.80 -9.53
N ASP A 92 31.37 -0.91 -10.42
CA ASP A 92 30.52 0.21 -10.87
C ASP A 92 29.29 0.44 -9.99
N GLY A 93 29.21 -0.25 -8.84
CA GLY A 93 28.07 -0.21 -7.94
C GLY A 93 26.93 -1.15 -8.37
N PHE A 94 25.85 -1.14 -7.58
CA PHE A 94 24.67 -1.92 -7.88
C PHE A 94 23.88 -1.33 -9.04
N TYR A 95 23.30 -2.17 -9.88
CA TYR A 95 22.55 -1.74 -11.05
C TYR A 95 21.40 -0.80 -10.66
N VAL A 96 21.38 0.37 -11.29
CA VAL A 96 20.25 1.31 -11.24
C VAL A 96 19.92 1.69 -12.67
N HIS A 97 18.65 1.54 -13.00
CA HIS A 97 18.07 1.97 -14.25
C HIS A 97 17.08 3.09 -14.01
N ALA A 98 17.34 4.24 -14.60
CA ALA A 98 16.44 5.37 -14.63
C ALA A 98 16.42 5.91 -16.05
N LYS A 99 15.43 5.45 -16.80
CA LYS A 99 15.00 6.06 -18.05
C LYS A 99 13.50 6.17 -17.93
N ASN A 100 13.00 7.38 -18.18
CA ASN A 100 11.62 7.81 -18.40
C ASN A 100 11.16 8.85 -17.37
N GLU A 101 11.12 10.10 -17.83
CA GLU A 101 10.35 11.16 -17.19
C GLU A 101 8.86 10.80 -17.27
N ILE A 102 8.15 10.92 -16.15
CA ILE A 102 6.71 10.65 -16.08
C ILE A 102 5.95 11.98 -16.10
N LYS A 103 5.43 12.33 -17.28
CA LYS A 103 4.77 13.63 -17.52
C LYS A 103 3.27 13.66 -17.22
N SER A 104 2.63 12.53 -16.92
CA SER A 104 1.18 12.49 -16.69
C SER A 104 0.75 11.62 -15.51
N ALA A 105 -0.31 12.04 -14.81
CA ALA A 105 -0.90 11.27 -13.72
C ALA A 105 -1.31 9.87 -14.15
N LYS A 106 -1.84 9.72 -15.37
CA LYS A 106 -2.25 8.42 -15.92
C LYS A 106 -1.05 7.47 -16.05
N ILE A 107 0.08 7.96 -16.55
CA ILE A 107 1.31 7.16 -16.67
C ILE A 107 1.87 6.85 -15.27
N ALA A 108 1.88 7.81 -14.35
CA ALA A 108 2.32 7.59 -12.96
C ALA A 108 1.45 6.54 -12.26
N ALA A 109 0.13 6.64 -12.37
CA ALA A 109 -0.81 5.67 -11.83
C ALA A 109 -0.64 4.29 -12.47
N LYS A 110 -0.47 4.21 -13.79
CA LYS A 110 -0.18 2.96 -14.51
C LYS A 110 1.18 2.37 -14.09
N TYR A 111 2.17 3.21 -13.79
CA TYR A 111 3.46 2.77 -13.26
C TYR A 111 3.25 2.16 -11.87
N ILE A 112 2.71 2.92 -10.90
CA ILE A 112 2.46 2.43 -9.55
C ILE A 112 1.60 1.15 -9.59
N GLY A 113 0.45 1.19 -10.27
CA GLY A 113 -0.48 0.06 -10.34
C GLY A 113 0.16 -1.22 -10.87
N ARG A 114 1.05 -1.10 -11.87
CA ARG A 114 1.82 -2.24 -12.41
C ARG A 114 2.77 -2.90 -11.40
N TYR A 115 3.17 -2.21 -10.34
CA TYR A 115 4.06 -2.77 -9.31
C TYR A 115 3.32 -3.09 -8.01
N VAL A 116 2.29 -2.33 -7.65
CA VAL A 116 1.53 -2.56 -6.41
C VAL A 116 0.64 -3.80 -6.51
N GLY A 117 -0.01 -4.01 -7.67
CA GLY A 117 -0.96 -5.11 -7.87
C GLY A 117 -0.36 -6.34 -8.53
N ARG A 118 0.96 -6.41 -8.73
CA ARG A 118 1.58 -7.49 -9.49
C ARG A 118 1.89 -8.68 -8.58
N PRO A 119 1.21 -9.83 -8.75
CA PRO A 119 1.60 -11.06 -8.08
C PRO A 119 2.97 -11.55 -8.59
N ALA A 120 3.61 -12.46 -7.84
CA ALA A 120 4.85 -13.10 -8.25
C ALA A 120 4.75 -13.69 -9.68
N ILE A 121 3.63 -14.36 -9.94
CA ILE A 121 3.23 -14.87 -11.25
C ILE A 121 1.80 -14.44 -11.57
N ALA A 122 1.56 -14.02 -12.81
CA ALA A 122 0.20 -13.80 -13.30
C ALA A 122 -0.42 -15.14 -13.71
N GLU A 123 -1.70 -15.34 -13.43
CA GLU A 123 -2.42 -16.57 -13.77
C GLU A 123 -2.31 -16.93 -15.25
N SER A 124 -2.40 -15.94 -16.14
CA SER A 124 -2.23 -16.11 -17.59
C SER A 124 -0.85 -16.64 -18.04
N ARG A 125 0.12 -16.73 -17.12
CA ARG A 125 1.42 -17.35 -17.37
C ARG A 125 1.46 -18.83 -17.01
N ILE A 126 0.50 -19.32 -16.23
CA ILE A 126 0.32 -20.74 -15.95
C ILE A 126 -0.44 -21.33 -17.14
N ILE A 127 0.19 -22.26 -17.85
CA ILE A 127 -0.33 -22.80 -19.12
C ILE A 127 -1.04 -24.13 -18.88
N ALA A 128 -0.52 -24.96 -17.97
CA ALA A 128 -1.11 -26.27 -17.66
C ALA A 128 -0.79 -26.69 -16.21
N TYR A 129 -1.67 -27.51 -15.66
CA TYR A 129 -1.52 -28.17 -14.37
C TYR A 129 -2.16 -29.56 -14.47
N ASP A 130 -1.38 -30.62 -14.22
CA ASP A 130 -1.81 -32.02 -14.38
C ASP A 130 -2.01 -32.75 -13.02
N GLY A 131 -1.95 -32.03 -11.91
CA GLY A 131 -2.00 -32.61 -10.56
C GLY A 131 -0.61 -32.80 -9.93
N GLU A 132 0.40 -33.14 -10.73
CA GLU A 132 1.76 -33.45 -10.25
C GLU A 132 2.79 -32.37 -10.61
N SER A 133 2.56 -31.69 -11.73
CA SER A 133 3.45 -30.67 -12.30
C SER A 133 2.68 -29.45 -12.80
N VAL A 134 3.36 -28.30 -12.76
CA VAL A 134 2.87 -27.03 -13.29
C VAL A 134 3.76 -26.61 -14.45
N THR A 135 3.13 -26.27 -15.58
CA THR A 135 3.80 -25.70 -16.75
C THR A 135 3.49 -24.20 -16.81
N PHE A 136 4.53 -23.36 -16.78
CA PHE A 136 4.37 -21.91 -16.86
C PHE A 136 5.36 -21.28 -17.82
N LYS A 137 5.02 -20.11 -18.34
CA LYS A 137 5.87 -19.36 -19.27
C LYS A 137 6.41 -18.06 -18.71
N TYR A 138 7.56 -17.65 -19.22
CA TYR A 138 8.16 -16.34 -18.95
C TYR A 138 9.07 -15.89 -20.08
N LYS A 139 9.26 -14.57 -20.20
CA LYS A 139 10.26 -14.02 -21.11
C LYS A 139 11.57 -13.84 -20.37
N ARG A 140 12.62 -14.54 -20.79
CA ARG A 140 13.97 -14.41 -20.24
C ARG A 140 14.48 -12.97 -20.37
N HIS A 141 15.28 -12.48 -19.42
CA HIS A 141 15.64 -11.05 -19.39
C HIS A 141 16.75 -10.72 -20.42
N GLU A 142 17.64 -11.68 -20.65
CA GLU A 142 18.86 -11.58 -21.45
C GLU A 142 18.55 -11.38 -22.93
N ASP A 143 17.56 -12.09 -23.45
CA ASP A 143 17.23 -12.12 -24.89
C ASP A 143 15.73 -11.94 -25.18
N ASN A 144 14.89 -11.73 -24.15
CA ASN A 144 13.42 -11.65 -24.25
C ASN A 144 12.76 -12.88 -24.89
N LYS A 145 13.46 -14.01 -24.99
CA LYS A 145 12.90 -15.26 -25.50
C LYS A 145 11.85 -15.81 -24.54
N GLU A 146 10.75 -16.30 -25.08
CA GLU A 146 9.74 -17.01 -24.30
C GLU A 146 10.25 -18.39 -23.94
N ILE A 147 10.25 -18.69 -22.65
CA ILE A 147 10.63 -19.95 -22.05
C ILE A 147 9.38 -20.56 -21.44
N ILE A 148 9.19 -21.86 -21.67
CA ILE A 148 8.15 -22.68 -21.05
C ILE A 148 8.88 -23.65 -20.13
N GLU A 149 8.55 -23.63 -18.84
CA GLU A 149 9.15 -24.46 -17.81
C GLU A 149 8.05 -25.34 -17.20
N LYS A 150 8.26 -26.67 -17.21
CA LYS A 150 7.44 -27.64 -16.48
C LYS A 150 8.21 -28.06 -15.23
N VAL A 151 7.60 -27.90 -14.06
CA VAL A 151 8.22 -28.26 -12.77
C VAL A 151 7.24 -29.03 -11.90
N PRO A 152 7.70 -29.90 -10.98
CA PRO A 152 6.84 -30.51 -9.97
C PRO A 152 6.08 -29.46 -9.15
N VAL A 153 4.86 -29.78 -8.70
CA VAL A 153 3.98 -28.87 -7.96
C VAL A 153 4.66 -28.27 -6.74
N PHE A 154 5.33 -29.08 -5.93
CA PHE A 154 6.00 -28.57 -4.73
C PHE A 154 7.18 -27.64 -5.05
N GLU A 155 7.88 -27.85 -6.16
CA GLU A 155 8.92 -26.93 -6.62
C GLU A 155 8.33 -25.61 -7.13
N PHE A 156 7.19 -25.65 -7.82
CA PHE A 156 6.45 -24.45 -8.19
C PHE A 156 6.00 -23.66 -6.94
N ILE A 157 5.42 -24.35 -5.96
CA ILE A 157 4.97 -23.75 -4.70
C ILE A 157 6.14 -23.11 -3.97
N LYS A 158 7.30 -23.77 -3.86
CA LYS A 158 8.52 -23.19 -3.26
C LYS A 158 8.95 -21.92 -3.98
N LYS A 159 8.94 -21.90 -5.31
CA LYS A 159 9.26 -20.70 -6.11
C LYS A 159 8.30 -19.54 -5.83
N VAL A 160 7.04 -19.80 -5.51
CA VAL A 160 6.04 -18.74 -5.27
C VAL A 160 6.03 -18.27 -3.81
N ILE A 161 6.06 -19.18 -2.84
CA ILE A 161 5.85 -18.87 -1.41
C ILE A 161 6.93 -17.93 -0.86
N ILE A 162 8.18 -18.05 -1.31
CA ILE A 162 9.28 -17.16 -0.88
C ILE A 162 9.04 -15.67 -1.18
N HIS A 163 8.06 -15.37 -2.05
CA HIS A 163 7.71 -14.01 -2.44
C HIS A 163 6.51 -13.45 -1.68
N ILE A 164 5.86 -14.26 -0.85
CA ILE A 164 4.78 -13.82 0.03
C ILE A 164 5.41 -12.95 1.13
N PRO A 165 5.08 -11.65 1.20
CA PRO A 165 5.64 -10.79 2.22
C PRO A 165 5.02 -11.10 3.59
N ASP A 166 5.75 -10.80 4.66
CA ASP A 166 5.23 -10.95 6.02
C ASP A 166 3.92 -10.18 6.24
N LYS A 167 3.10 -10.66 7.17
CA LYS A 167 1.88 -9.98 7.57
C LYS A 167 2.20 -8.53 7.94
N ASN A 168 1.43 -7.60 7.37
CA ASN A 168 1.58 -6.14 7.54
C ASN A 168 2.83 -5.50 6.89
N PHE A 169 3.68 -6.26 6.20
CA PHE A 169 4.82 -5.69 5.50
C PHE A 169 4.34 -4.72 4.41
N LYS A 170 4.85 -3.48 4.46
CA LYS A 170 4.45 -2.43 3.52
C LYS A 170 5.29 -2.54 2.25
N MET A 171 4.70 -3.17 1.23
CA MET A 171 5.30 -3.26 -0.11
C MET A 171 5.51 -1.88 -0.74
N VAL A 172 4.58 -0.96 -0.49
CA VAL A 172 4.62 0.43 -0.97
C VAL A 172 5.01 1.36 0.16
N ARG A 173 6.03 2.18 -0.08
CA ARG A 173 6.52 3.18 0.87
C ARG A 173 6.55 4.56 0.21
N TYR A 174 6.21 5.57 1.00
CA TYR A 174 6.17 6.97 0.58
C TYR A 174 7.18 7.76 1.40
N PHE A 175 8.10 8.46 0.74
CA PHE A 175 9.14 9.27 1.38
C PHE A 175 9.10 10.73 0.93
N GLY A 176 9.79 11.57 1.71
CA GLY A 176 9.88 13.01 1.49
C GLY A 176 8.50 13.66 1.38
N LEU A 177 8.23 14.37 0.28
CA LEU A 177 6.97 15.09 0.09
C LEU A 177 5.72 14.19 0.08
N TYR A 178 5.86 12.93 -0.33
CA TYR A 178 4.75 11.99 -0.31
C TYR A 178 4.57 11.28 1.04
N SER A 179 5.54 11.41 1.96
CA SER A 179 5.47 10.77 3.29
C SER A 179 4.27 11.27 4.09
N ARG A 180 3.63 10.41 4.90
CA ARG A 180 2.47 10.79 5.72
C ARG A 180 2.73 11.97 6.67
N ARG A 181 3.97 12.14 7.13
CA ARG A 181 4.38 13.18 8.09
C ARG A 181 4.56 14.55 7.45
N CYS A 182 4.69 14.64 6.12
CA CYS A 182 4.76 15.92 5.44
C CYS A 182 3.38 16.60 5.48
N LYS A 183 3.29 17.79 6.10
CA LYS A 183 2.04 18.54 6.27
C LYS A 183 1.65 19.34 5.02
N ASP A 184 2.62 19.72 4.18
CA ASP A 184 2.38 20.65 3.07
C ASP A 184 2.09 19.97 1.72
N LYS A 185 1.48 18.78 1.73
CA LYS A 185 1.31 17.94 0.52
C LYS A 185 0.49 18.59 -0.59
N ASP A 186 -0.45 19.45 -0.22
CA ASP A 186 -1.46 19.96 -1.13
C ASP A 186 -0.95 21.02 -2.13
N GLN A 187 0.29 21.49 -1.98
CA GLN A 187 0.73 22.71 -2.66
C GLN A 187 1.71 22.49 -3.83
N PHE A 188 2.38 21.33 -3.94
CA PHE A 188 3.61 21.29 -4.76
C PHE A 188 3.45 20.67 -6.15
N ILE A 189 2.76 19.54 -6.33
CA ILE A 189 2.48 18.97 -7.66
C ILE A 189 1.18 18.16 -7.63
N LYS A 190 0.08 18.72 -8.13
CA LYS A 190 -1.12 17.92 -8.46
C LYS A 190 -1.04 17.56 -9.94
N MET A 191 -0.69 16.30 -10.24
CA MET A 191 -0.75 15.80 -11.63
C MET A 191 -2.21 15.65 -12.13
N ILE A 192 -3.19 15.83 -11.24
CA ILE A 192 -4.63 15.73 -11.52
C ILE A 192 -5.26 17.06 -11.12
N ASP A 193 -6.04 17.64 -12.04
CA ASP A 193 -6.78 18.86 -11.81
C ASP A 193 -7.76 18.74 -10.62
N LYS A 194 -7.95 19.82 -9.85
CA LYS A 194 -8.85 19.84 -8.69
C LYS A 194 -10.29 19.47 -9.05
N LYS A 195 -10.80 19.92 -10.20
CA LYS A 195 -12.15 19.59 -10.70
C LYS A 195 -12.28 18.09 -10.96
N ILE A 196 -11.26 17.47 -11.57
CA ILE A 196 -11.23 16.02 -11.79
C ILE A 196 -11.23 15.27 -10.46
N VAL A 197 -10.46 15.73 -9.46
CA VAL A 197 -10.47 15.14 -8.12
C VAL A 197 -11.86 15.26 -7.48
N GLN A 198 -12.53 16.40 -7.63
CA GLN A 198 -13.86 16.62 -7.08
C GLN A 198 -14.91 15.71 -7.73
N ILE A 199 -14.88 15.55 -9.05
CA ILE A 199 -15.73 14.60 -9.79
C ILE A 199 -15.44 13.16 -9.35
N LYS A 200 -14.16 12.78 -9.21
CA LYS A 200 -13.83 11.43 -8.71
C LYS A 200 -14.37 11.17 -7.31
N LYS A 201 -14.30 12.17 -6.43
CA LYS A 201 -14.88 12.09 -5.07
C LYS A 201 -16.40 11.95 -5.09
N SER A 202 -17.11 12.61 -6.00
CA SER A 202 -18.57 12.43 -6.10
C SER A 202 -18.96 11.01 -6.54
N ILE A 203 -18.07 10.30 -7.25
CA ILE A 203 -18.24 8.91 -7.69
C ILE A 203 -17.63 7.91 -6.67
N GLU A 204 -17.09 8.35 -5.53
CA GLU A 204 -16.51 7.43 -4.52
C GLU A 204 -17.54 6.51 -3.85
N LYS A 205 -18.84 6.82 -3.97
CA LYS A 205 -19.89 5.90 -3.51
C LYS A 205 -19.72 4.55 -4.19
N TRP A 206 -19.70 3.49 -3.37
CA TRP A 206 -19.43 2.13 -3.84
C TRP A 206 -20.36 1.71 -4.98
N GLU A 207 -21.64 2.10 -4.92
CA GLU A 207 -22.66 1.87 -5.95
C GLU A 207 -22.23 2.41 -7.31
N TYR A 208 -21.84 3.69 -7.37
CA TYR A 208 -21.38 4.31 -8.62
C TYR A 208 -20.06 3.72 -9.12
N ARG A 209 -19.17 3.28 -8.23
CA ARG A 209 -17.93 2.60 -8.65
C ARG A 209 -18.21 1.25 -9.32
N ILE A 210 -19.14 0.46 -8.78
CA ILE A 210 -19.53 -0.83 -9.37
C ILE A 210 -20.22 -0.59 -10.71
N LEU A 211 -21.15 0.36 -10.77
CA LEU A 211 -21.84 0.73 -12.01
C LEU A 211 -20.85 1.19 -13.09
N ALA A 212 -19.92 2.09 -12.77
CA ALA A 212 -18.94 2.60 -13.73
C ALA A 212 -17.91 1.54 -14.17
N SER A 213 -17.58 0.56 -13.32
CA SER A 213 -16.55 -0.45 -13.63
C SER A 213 -17.11 -1.65 -14.39
N PHE A 214 -18.34 -2.06 -14.07
CA PHE A 214 -18.94 -3.30 -14.54
C PHE A 214 -20.22 -3.10 -15.37
N GLY A 215 -20.75 -1.87 -15.43
CA GLY A 215 -22.03 -1.59 -16.09
C GLY A 215 -23.26 -2.11 -15.33
N VAL A 216 -23.09 -2.57 -14.09
CA VAL A 216 -24.14 -3.18 -13.27
C VAL A 216 -24.47 -2.27 -12.10
N ASP A 217 -25.75 -1.94 -11.92
CA ASP A 217 -26.24 -1.26 -10.71
C ASP A 217 -26.35 -2.29 -9.57
N PRO A 218 -25.48 -2.25 -8.56
CA PRO A 218 -25.52 -3.24 -7.48
C PRO A 218 -26.71 -3.06 -6.53
N CYS A 219 -27.42 -1.93 -6.62
CA CYS A 219 -28.63 -1.65 -5.88
C CYS A 219 -29.89 -2.02 -6.67
N LYS A 220 -29.77 -2.64 -7.85
CA LYS A 220 -30.90 -3.10 -8.66
C LYS A 220 -31.03 -4.61 -8.59
N CYS A 221 -32.23 -5.09 -8.26
CA CYS A 221 -32.50 -6.52 -8.21
C CYS A 221 -32.44 -7.14 -9.62
N SER A 222 -31.64 -8.19 -9.80
CA SER A 222 -31.48 -8.87 -11.10
C SER A 222 -32.75 -9.59 -11.57
N LYS A 223 -33.69 -9.89 -10.68
CA LYS A 223 -34.95 -10.58 -11.02
C LYS A 223 -36.08 -9.61 -11.36
N CYS A 224 -36.37 -8.65 -10.49
CA CYS A 224 -37.54 -7.77 -10.65
C CYS A 224 -37.19 -6.35 -11.10
N GLY A 225 -35.90 -5.98 -11.19
CA GLY A 225 -35.47 -4.63 -11.55
C GLY A 225 -35.73 -3.55 -10.50
N GLY A 226 -36.34 -3.89 -9.36
CA GLY A 226 -36.60 -2.97 -8.25
C GLY A 226 -35.32 -2.55 -7.50
N LYS A 227 -35.38 -1.40 -6.84
CA LYS A 227 -34.27 -0.88 -6.03
C LYS A 227 -34.15 -1.63 -4.70
N MET A 228 -33.04 -2.33 -4.51
CA MET A 228 -32.67 -3.00 -3.28
C MET A 228 -32.34 -1.98 -2.19
N ARG A 229 -32.69 -2.33 -0.94
CA ARG A 229 -32.36 -1.54 0.25
C ARG A 229 -31.42 -2.35 1.12
N PHE A 230 -30.49 -1.67 1.78
CA PHE A 230 -29.65 -2.29 2.79
C PHE A 230 -30.53 -2.79 3.93
N ASN A 231 -30.38 -4.07 4.29
CA ASN A 231 -31.11 -4.68 5.40
C ASN A 231 -30.20 -4.91 6.61
N ASP A 232 -29.05 -5.56 6.41
CA ASP A 232 -28.16 -5.96 7.49
C ASP A 232 -26.76 -6.36 7.00
N ILE A 233 -25.79 -6.42 7.91
CA ILE A 233 -24.49 -7.08 7.72
C ILE A 233 -24.43 -8.27 8.68
N VAL A 234 -24.25 -9.47 8.13
CA VAL A 234 -24.14 -10.70 8.91
C VAL A 234 -22.68 -11.17 8.93
N TYR A 235 -22.10 -11.27 10.12
CA TYR A 235 -20.77 -11.86 10.29
C TYR A 235 -20.89 -13.32 10.74
N PRO A 236 -20.06 -14.25 10.23
CA PRO A 236 -20.11 -15.66 10.64
C PRO A 236 -19.99 -15.87 12.16
N ARG A 237 -19.21 -15.00 12.84
CA ARG A 237 -18.99 -15.09 14.29
C ARG A 237 -20.02 -14.34 15.14
N TYR A 238 -20.58 -13.24 14.62
CA TYR A 238 -21.40 -12.30 15.41
C TYR A 238 -22.86 -12.27 14.99
N GLY A 239 -23.22 -13.00 13.93
CA GLY A 239 -24.56 -12.96 13.37
C GLY A 239 -24.92 -11.57 12.82
N SER A 240 -26.19 -11.20 12.97
CA SER A 240 -26.75 -9.91 12.55
C SER A 240 -26.14 -8.75 13.33
N MET A 241 -25.51 -7.80 12.64
CA MET A 241 -25.08 -6.56 13.28
C MET A 241 -26.26 -5.71 13.74
N ARG A 242 -27.39 -5.77 13.03
CA ARG A 242 -28.61 -5.08 13.42
C ARG A 242 -29.11 -5.55 14.78
N GLU A 243 -29.19 -6.86 15.02
CA GLU A 243 -29.57 -7.40 16.33
C GLU A 243 -28.51 -7.08 17.39
N TYR A 244 -27.22 -7.23 17.06
CA TYR A 244 -26.13 -6.85 17.98
C TYR A 244 -26.26 -5.39 18.48
N PHE A 245 -26.49 -4.44 17.56
CA PHE A 245 -26.65 -3.03 17.96
C PHE A 245 -27.93 -2.80 18.75
N LYS A 246 -29.04 -3.45 18.37
CA LYS A 246 -30.30 -3.37 19.12
C LYS A 246 -30.11 -3.83 20.57
N ASP A 247 -29.49 -4.98 20.78
CA ASP A 247 -29.25 -5.52 22.12
C ASP A 247 -28.32 -4.60 22.92
N LYS A 248 -27.28 -4.08 22.29
CA LYS A 248 -26.37 -3.10 22.90
C LYS A 248 -27.10 -1.81 23.32
N PHE A 249 -27.94 -1.24 22.47
CA PHE A 249 -28.71 -0.04 22.81
C PHE A 249 -29.70 -0.31 23.94
N ILE A 250 -30.33 -1.50 23.96
CA ILE A 250 -31.23 -1.91 25.05
C ILE A 250 -30.45 -2.03 26.35
N SER A 251 -29.26 -2.65 26.36
CA SER A 251 -28.46 -2.78 27.58
C SER A 251 -27.98 -1.43 28.11
N GLU A 252 -27.44 -0.58 27.24
CA GLU A 252 -27.01 0.79 27.61
C GLU A 252 -28.20 1.63 28.12
N GLY A 253 -29.40 1.44 27.55
CA GLY A 253 -30.62 2.08 28.00
C GLY A 253 -31.07 1.62 29.39
N LYS A 254 -30.99 0.32 29.68
CA LYS A 254 -31.30 -0.25 30.99
C LYS A 254 -30.35 0.28 32.08
N GLU A 255 -29.05 0.27 31.81
CA GLU A 255 -28.03 0.77 32.75
C GLU A 255 -28.26 2.26 33.08
N LYS A 256 -28.61 3.09 32.08
CA LYS A 256 -28.96 4.49 32.32
C LYS A 256 -30.23 4.64 33.16
N LEU A 257 -31.25 3.81 32.93
CA LEU A 257 -32.49 3.83 33.70
C LEU A 257 -32.23 3.46 35.16
N GLU A 258 -31.44 2.41 35.41
CA GLU A 258 -31.05 1.99 36.76
C GLU A 258 -30.31 3.11 37.50
N ASN A 259 -29.33 3.75 36.86
CA ASN A 259 -28.64 4.91 37.42
C ASN A 259 -29.60 6.07 37.76
N ILE A 260 -30.58 6.37 36.89
CA ILE A 260 -31.58 7.42 37.15
C ILE A 260 -32.47 7.04 38.34
N LEU A 261 -32.88 5.78 38.44
CA LEU A 261 -33.70 5.28 39.56
C LEU A 261 -32.93 5.35 40.89
N GLU A 262 -31.63 5.04 40.88
CA GLU A 262 -30.77 5.16 42.05
C GLU A 262 -30.63 6.63 42.49
N ILE A 263 -30.35 7.54 41.55
CA ILE A 263 -30.30 8.99 41.82
C ILE A 263 -31.64 9.48 42.38
N TYR A 264 -32.75 9.05 41.80
CA TYR A 264 -34.09 9.40 42.28
C TYR A 264 -34.34 8.87 43.70
N ALA A 265 -33.95 7.63 43.99
CA ALA A 265 -34.10 7.03 45.33
C ALA A 265 -33.29 7.80 46.38
N VAL A 266 -32.03 8.15 46.07
CA VAL A 266 -31.17 8.98 46.93
C VAL A 266 -31.81 10.35 47.16
N ALA A 267 -32.23 11.05 46.10
CA ALA A 267 -32.88 12.35 46.20
C ALA A 267 -34.15 12.29 47.06
N LYS A 268 -34.99 11.26 46.87
CA LYS A 268 -36.20 11.04 47.67
C LYS A 268 -35.91 10.79 49.15
N GLY A 269 -34.83 10.05 49.45
CA GLY A 269 -34.35 9.81 50.81
C GLY A 269 -33.88 11.08 51.51
N VAL A 270 -33.05 11.89 50.84
CA VAL A 270 -32.59 13.19 51.37
C VAL A 270 -33.75 14.16 51.62
N LEU A 271 -34.77 14.13 50.77
CA LEU A 271 -35.91 15.04 50.83
C LEU A 271 -37.08 14.52 51.68
N TYR A 272 -36.92 13.39 52.39
CA TYR A 272 -37.95 12.74 53.20
C TYR A 272 -39.31 12.59 52.48
N GLY A 273 -39.28 12.34 51.17
CA GLY A 273 -40.50 12.14 50.37
C GLY A 273 -41.34 13.38 50.08
N LYS A 274 -40.84 14.60 50.29
CA LYS A 274 -41.61 15.85 50.06
C LYS A 274 -41.88 16.18 48.59
N ILE A 275 -41.22 15.53 47.64
CA ILE A 275 -41.43 15.74 46.20
C ILE A 275 -42.19 14.54 45.60
N LYS A 276 -43.40 14.80 45.08
CA LYS A 276 -44.12 13.83 44.23
C LYS A 276 -43.74 14.08 42.76
N PRO A 277 -43.27 13.06 42.03
CA PRO A 277 -43.03 13.22 40.60
C PRO A 277 -44.37 13.43 39.88
N THR A 278 -44.45 14.48 39.06
CA THR A 278 -45.55 14.67 38.11
C THR A 278 -45.35 13.72 36.94
N THR A 279 -46.27 12.78 36.76
CA THR A 279 -46.36 11.94 35.56
C THR A 279 -46.81 12.80 34.38
N THR A 280 -45.95 12.92 33.37
CA THR A 280 -46.32 13.31 31.99
C THR A 280 -46.53 12.08 31.14
#